data_AF-A0A518AUX4-F1
#
_entry.id   AF-A0A518AUX4-F1
#
_cell.length_a   1.000
_cell.length_b   1.000
_cell.length_c   1.000
_cell.angle_alpha   90.00
_cell.angle_beta   90.00
_cell.angle_gamma   90.00
#
_symmetry.space_group_name_H-M   'P 1'
#
loop_
_entity.id
_entity.type
_entity.pdbx_description
1 polymer ?
#
loop_
_entity_poly.entity_id
_entity_poly.type
_entity_poly.pdbx_seq_one_letter_code
_entity_poly.pdbx_strand_id
1 'polypeptide(L)'
;MTQSDARVRRSVVESIGKFYKPATLEILKQVVENESNTAIVATAVRGLGKYPADDVQNTLILALDRPSFENKIAMAAIGALGASGDVSLRGKVLAVLQRDRQKFGDRDYGRALQVLAKLWKEADDKQPVRDMLEDALQDPSRKARQGAIEALGELGDRTAVAALRSYADREGEGRNATAAAAAIKKLEDDAPFVPREVQELRKQLGDLTKQQAKLQKELDTLKSKLEARPEESSADVSTTPGL
;
A
#
# COMPACT_ATOMS: atom_id res chain seq x y z
N MET A 1 17.74 -37.38 -0.26
CA MET A 1 18.02 -37.36 1.20
C MET A 1 17.52 -38.66 1.82
N THR A 2 18.41 -39.56 2.24
CA THR A 2 18.05 -40.87 2.86
C THR A 2 18.00 -40.84 4.39
N GLN A 3 18.16 -39.66 4.99
CA GLN A 3 18.19 -39.47 6.45
C GLN A 3 16.76 -39.52 7.04
N SER A 4 16.50 -40.45 7.97
CA SER A 4 15.19 -40.65 8.58
C SER A 4 14.79 -39.52 9.54
N ASP A 5 15.76 -38.91 10.24
CA ASP A 5 15.48 -37.83 11.19
C ASP A 5 15.17 -36.49 10.48
N ALA A 6 13.93 -36.02 10.64
CA ALA A 6 13.45 -34.76 10.09
C ALA A 6 14.19 -33.53 10.62
N ARG A 7 14.69 -33.56 11.87
CA ARG A 7 15.47 -32.45 12.45
C ARG A 7 16.81 -32.31 11.75
N VAL A 8 17.48 -33.44 11.49
CA VAL A 8 18.74 -33.47 10.75
C VAL A 8 18.51 -33.01 9.32
N ARG A 9 17.48 -33.54 8.62
CA ARG A 9 17.13 -33.08 7.27
C ARG A 9 16.89 -31.57 7.22
N ARG A 10 16.10 -31.03 8.16
CA ARG A 10 15.86 -29.58 8.25
C ARG A 10 17.14 -28.78 8.41
N SER A 11 18.04 -29.20 9.30
CA SER A 11 19.32 -28.52 9.54
C SER A 11 20.21 -28.52 8.29
N VAL A 12 20.22 -29.62 7.54
CA VAL A 12 20.93 -29.71 6.26
C VAL A 12 20.31 -28.77 5.22
N VAL A 13 18.99 -28.76 5.06
CA VAL A 13 18.30 -27.84 4.13
C VAL A 13 18.55 -26.37 4.50
N GLU A 14 18.51 -26.04 5.79
CA GLU A 14 18.83 -24.70 6.27
C GLU A 14 20.27 -24.30 5.95
N SER A 15 21.21 -25.21 6.14
CA SER A 15 22.63 -25.00 5.81
C SER A 15 22.83 -24.82 4.31
N ILE A 16 22.16 -25.62 3.48
CA ILE A 16 22.16 -25.48 2.01
C ILE A 16 21.64 -24.10 1.60
N GLY A 17 20.52 -23.65 2.17
CA GLY A 17 19.94 -22.32 1.89
C GLY A 17 20.79 -21.13 2.35
N LYS A 18 21.88 -21.35 3.09
CA LYS A 18 22.85 -20.28 3.40
C LYS A 18 23.82 -20.03 2.24
N PHE A 19 24.02 -21.02 1.37
CA PHE A 19 24.91 -20.89 0.21
C PHE A 19 24.12 -20.49 -1.03
N TYR A 20 24.73 -19.61 -1.82
CA TYR A 20 24.13 -19.06 -3.02
C TYR A 20 24.89 -19.59 -4.25
N LYS A 21 24.49 -20.77 -4.74
CA LYS A 21 25.12 -21.48 -5.87
C LYS A 21 24.05 -22.18 -6.74
N PRO A 22 24.30 -22.38 -8.04
CA PRO A 22 23.36 -23.12 -8.90
C PRO A 22 23.05 -24.53 -8.40
N ALA A 23 24.05 -25.26 -7.89
CA ALA A 23 23.83 -26.60 -7.32
C ALA A 23 22.90 -26.59 -6.09
N THR A 24 22.98 -25.56 -5.26
CA THR A 24 22.12 -25.45 -4.07
C THR A 24 20.70 -25.03 -4.43
N LEU A 25 20.51 -24.24 -5.49
CA LEU A 25 19.20 -23.92 -6.05
C LEU A 25 18.42 -25.19 -6.41
N GLU A 26 19.02 -26.06 -7.22
CA GLU A 26 18.37 -27.27 -7.70
C GLU A 26 18.05 -28.23 -6.56
N ILE A 27 18.92 -28.34 -5.56
CA ILE A 27 18.62 -29.13 -4.35
C ILE A 27 17.42 -28.55 -3.59
N LEU A 28 17.34 -27.22 -3.43
CA LEU A 28 16.21 -26.59 -2.75
C LEU A 28 14.89 -26.83 -3.51
N LYS A 29 14.90 -26.73 -4.85
CA LYS A 29 13.73 -27.05 -5.68
C LYS A 29 13.29 -28.50 -5.50
N GLN A 30 14.22 -29.45 -5.54
CA GLN A 30 13.94 -30.86 -5.29
C GLN A 30 13.36 -31.12 -3.90
N VAL A 31 13.82 -30.41 -2.87
CA VAL A 31 13.26 -30.50 -1.52
C VAL A 31 11.83 -29.95 -1.50
N VAL A 32 11.56 -28.83 -2.17
CA VAL A 32 10.19 -28.29 -2.27
C VAL A 32 9.25 -29.28 -2.95
N GLU A 33 9.71 -30.02 -3.95
CA GLU A 33 8.88 -30.98 -4.68
C GLU A 33 8.65 -32.28 -3.88
N ASN A 34 9.71 -32.86 -3.31
CA ASN A 34 9.68 -34.25 -2.85
C ASN A 34 9.55 -34.43 -1.33
N GLU A 35 9.74 -33.39 -0.52
CA GLU A 35 9.65 -33.51 0.94
C GLU A 35 8.20 -33.40 1.43
N SER A 36 7.83 -34.31 2.35
CA SER A 36 6.50 -34.35 2.97
C SER A 36 6.43 -33.47 4.22
N ASN A 37 7.55 -33.28 4.93
CA ASN A 37 7.57 -32.45 6.12
C ASN A 37 7.47 -30.95 5.78
N THR A 38 6.31 -30.37 6.09
CA THR A 38 5.98 -28.95 5.90
C THR A 38 7.04 -27.98 6.40
N ALA A 39 7.68 -28.25 7.55
CA ALA A 39 8.68 -27.35 8.11
C ALA A 39 9.99 -27.36 7.31
N ILE A 40 10.35 -28.52 6.74
CA ILE A 40 11.51 -28.65 5.85
C ILE A 40 11.22 -27.97 4.52
N VAL A 41 10.04 -28.21 3.92
CA VAL A 41 9.60 -27.53 2.70
C VAL A 41 9.63 -26.01 2.89
N ALA A 42 9.02 -25.49 3.96
CA ALA A 42 9.05 -24.07 4.28
C ALA A 42 10.47 -23.51 4.46
N THR A 43 11.42 -24.34 4.92
CA THR A 43 12.83 -23.95 5.05
C THR A 43 13.51 -23.88 3.69
N ALA A 44 13.22 -24.83 2.79
CA ALA A 44 13.71 -24.77 1.42
C ALA A 44 13.16 -23.54 0.67
N VAL A 45 11.85 -23.29 0.77
CA VAL A 45 11.19 -22.13 0.15
C VAL A 45 11.80 -20.81 0.63
N ARG A 46 12.09 -20.64 1.93
CA ARG A 46 12.79 -19.43 2.42
C ARG A 46 14.17 -19.26 1.80
N GLY A 47 14.90 -20.36 1.58
CA GLY A 47 16.20 -20.35 0.92
C GLY A 47 16.13 -19.87 -0.53
N LEU A 48 15.02 -20.13 -1.23
CA LEU A 48 14.81 -19.72 -2.62
C LEU A 48 14.72 -18.19 -2.77
N GLY A 49 14.34 -17.45 -1.73
CA GLY A 49 14.22 -15.98 -1.77
C GLY A 49 15.55 -15.23 -1.97
N LYS A 50 16.68 -15.94 -2.01
CA LYS A 50 18.00 -15.36 -2.33
C LYS A 50 18.34 -15.42 -3.81
N TYR A 51 17.57 -16.18 -4.60
CA TYR A 51 17.81 -16.41 -6.03
C TYR A 51 17.03 -15.45 -6.90
N PRO A 52 17.46 -15.25 -8.16
CA PRO A 52 16.77 -14.37 -9.10
C PRO A 52 15.35 -14.88 -9.32
N ALA A 53 14.40 -13.95 -9.47
CA ALA A 53 12.99 -14.26 -9.58
C ALA A 53 12.71 -15.31 -10.68
N ASP A 54 13.28 -15.13 -11.86
CA ASP A 54 13.09 -16.00 -13.02
C ASP A 54 13.45 -17.47 -12.72
N ASP A 55 14.44 -17.71 -11.86
CA ASP A 55 14.91 -19.06 -11.52
C ASP A 55 13.97 -19.79 -10.54
N VAL A 56 13.19 -19.05 -9.75
CA VAL A 56 12.39 -19.59 -8.63
C VAL A 56 10.90 -19.33 -8.74
N GLN A 57 10.46 -18.52 -9.70
CA GLN A 57 9.08 -18.05 -9.83
C GLN A 57 8.07 -19.19 -9.80
N ASN A 58 8.24 -20.20 -10.66
CA ASN A 58 7.35 -21.36 -10.72
C ASN A 58 7.29 -22.12 -9.38
N THR A 59 8.45 -22.30 -8.73
CA THR A 59 8.52 -22.97 -7.44
C THR A 59 7.81 -22.17 -6.34
N LEU A 60 7.92 -20.84 -6.35
CA LEU A 60 7.22 -19.96 -5.41
C LEU A 60 5.71 -19.93 -5.67
N ILE A 61 5.26 -19.95 -6.93
CA ILE A 61 3.84 -20.08 -7.30
C ILE A 61 3.26 -21.36 -6.71
N LEU A 62 3.93 -22.50 -6.92
CA LEU A 62 3.50 -23.79 -6.38
C LEU A 62 3.50 -23.79 -4.84
N ALA A 63 4.51 -23.16 -4.21
CA ALA A 63 4.57 -23.05 -2.76
C ALA A 63 3.44 -22.18 -2.17
N LEU A 64 3.03 -21.11 -2.86
CA LEU A 64 1.91 -20.26 -2.46
C LEU A 64 0.57 -21.01 -2.46
N ASP A 65 0.39 -21.96 -3.38
CA ASP A 65 -0.86 -22.76 -3.48
C ASP A 65 -0.81 -24.08 -2.70
N ARG A 66 0.36 -24.52 -2.24
CA ARG A 66 0.52 -25.81 -1.55
C ARG A 66 -0.11 -25.79 -0.16
N PRO A 67 -1.13 -26.64 0.11
CA PRO A 67 -1.77 -26.71 1.42
C PRO A 67 -0.78 -27.10 2.51
N SER A 68 -0.88 -26.42 3.66
CA SER A 68 -0.09 -26.74 4.84
C SER A 68 -0.82 -26.30 6.11
N PHE A 69 -0.51 -26.95 7.24
CA PHE A 69 -0.98 -26.49 8.54
C PHE A 69 -0.62 -25.02 8.74
N GLU A 70 -1.60 -24.18 9.10
CA GLU A 70 -1.45 -22.73 9.25
C GLU A 70 -0.81 -22.01 8.04
N ASN A 71 -0.91 -22.56 6.83
CA ASN A 71 -0.31 -22.00 5.61
C ASN A 71 1.20 -21.71 5.74
N LYS A 72 1.95 -22.52 6.51
CA LYS A 72 3.39 -22.29 6.73
C LYS A 72 4.22 -22.28 5.44
N ILE A 73 3.83 -23.05 4.42
CA ILE A 73 4.54 -23.06 3.12
C ILE A 73 4.26 -21.76 2.36
N ALA A 74 3.00 -21.33 2.30
CA ALA A 74 2.64 -20.05 1.70
C ALA A 74 3.31 -18.87 2.43
N MET A 75 3.33 -18.86 3.77
CA MET A 75 4.04 -17.84 4.54
C MET A 75 5.55 -17.83 4.25
N ALA A 76 6.16 -19.00 4.04
CA ALA A 76 7.57 -19.07 3.63
C ALA A 76 7.80 -18.46 2.24
N ALA A 77 6.89 -18.70 1.29
CA ALA A 77 6.96 -18.12 -0.05
C ALA A 77 6.76 -16.60 -0.01
N ILE A 78 5.78 -16.12 0.76
CA ILE A 78 5.56 -14.68 1.00
C ILE A 78 6.82 -14.05 1.60
N GLY A 79 7.39 -14.67 2.64
CA GLY A 79 8.64 -14.18 3.24
C GLY A 79 9.82 -14.17 2.26
N ALA A 80 9.93 -15.18 1.39
CA ALA A 80 10.95 -15.22 0.34
C ALA A 80 10.79 -14.05 -0.66
N LEU A 81 9.56 -13.78 -1.11
CA LEU A 81 9.24 -12.64 -1.98
C LEU A 81 9.59 -11.32 -1.29
N GLY A 82 9.18 -11.12 -0.04
CA GLY A 82 9.50 -9.91 0.73
C GLY A 82 11.00 -9.69 0.96
N ALA A 83 11.79 -10.76 1.06
CA ALA A 83 13.24 -10.71 1.19
C ALA A 83 13.93 -10.36 -0.14
N SER A 84 13.47 -10.97 -1.24
CA SER A 84 13.99 -10.68 -2.60
C SER A 84 13.62 -9.29 -3.11
N GLY A 85 12.50 -8.73 -2.63
CA GLY A 85 11.91 -7.52 -3.19
C GLY A 85 11.22 -7.74 -4.54
N ASP A 86 11.06 -9.00 -4.98
CA ASP A 86 10.39 -9.33 -6.23
C ASP A 86 8.89 -9.02 -6.16
N VAL A 87 8.49 -8.05 -6.98
CA VAL A 87 7.10 -7.59 -7.10
C VAL A 87 6.31 -8.38 -8.15
N SER A 88 6.93 -9.32 -8.89
CA SER A 88 6.29 -10.07 -9.98
C SER A 88 5.09 -10.89 -9.50
N LEU A 89 5.20 -11.48 -8.30
CA LEU A 89 4.15 -12.31 -7.70
C LEU A 89 3.27 -11.56 -6.71
N ARG A 90 3.40 -10.22 -6.62
CA ARG A 90 2.67 -9.42 -5.64
C ARG A 90 1.17 -9.69 -5.73
N GLY A 91 0.57 -9.63 -6.94
CA GLY A 91 -0.87 -9.87 -7.16
C GLY A 91 -1.34 -11.25 -6.69
N LYS A 92 -0.48 -12.27 -6.82
CA LYS A 92 -0.76 -13.61 -6.31
C LYS A 92 -0.74 -13.65 -4.78
N VAL A 93 0.20 -12.95 -4.14
CA VAL A 93 0.24 -12.81 -2.66
C VAL A 93 -1.05 -12.17 -2.15
N LEU A 94 -1.52 -11.08 -2.80
CA LEU A 94 -2.80 -10.44 -2.46
C LEU A 94 -3.96 -11.45 -2.54
N ALA A 95 -4.10 -12.15 -3.66
CA ALA A 95 -5.17 -13.12 -3.87
C ALA A 95 -5.15 -14.26 -2.83
N VAL A 96 -3.96 -14.78 -2.49
CA VAL A 96 -3.80 -15.84 -1.47
C VAL A 96 -4.23 -15.33 -0.10
N LEU A 97 -3.81 -14.14 0.31
CA LEU A 97 -4.15 -13.59 1.62
C LEU A 97 -5.64 -13.27 1.75
N GLN A 98 -6.27 -12.77 0.68
CA GLN A 98 -7.73 -12.51 0.64
C GLN A 98 -8.52 -13.82 0.75
N ARG A 99 -8.14 -14.84 -0.03
CA ARG A 99 -8.83 -16.13 -0.07
C ARG A 99 -8.68 -16.92 1.23
N ASP A 100 -7.48 -16.92 1.80
CA ASP A 100 -7.07 -17.94 2.78
C ASP A 100 -6.84 -17.40 4.19
N ARG A 101 -7.40 -16.23 4.56
CA ARG A 101 -7.25 -15.65 5.91
C ARG A 101 -7.36 -16.68 7.05
N GLN A 102 -8.39 -17.53 7.02
CA GLN A 102 -8.67 -18.53 8.06
C GLN A 102 -7.64 -19.66 8.13
N LYS A 103 -6.84 -19.86 7.08
CA LYS A 103 -5.80 -20.86 7.01
C LYS A 103 -4.46 -20.35 7.53
N PHE A 104 -4.28 -19.05 7.77
CA PHE A 104 -3.07 -18.51 8.38
C PHE A 104 -3.21 -18.42 9.89
N GLY A 105 -2.14 -18.77 10.61
CA GLY A 105 -2.03 -18.42 12.02
C GLY A 105 -1.96 -16.90 12.18
N ASP A 106 -2.63 -16.35 13.19
CA ASP A 106 -2.80 -14.90 13.39
C ASP A 106 -1.52 -14.05 13.29
N ARG A 107 -0.41 -14.55 13.85
CA ARG A 107 0.89 -13.87 13.80
C ARG A 107 1.46 -13.86 12.39
N ASP A 108 1.33 -14.97 11.68
CA ASP A 108 1.87 -15.12 10.33
C ASP A 108 1.01 -14.35 9.33
N TYR A 109 -0.31 -14.29 9.53
CA TYR A 109 -1.17 -13.43 8.74
C TYR A 109 -0.76 -11.96 8.88
N GLY A 110 -0.59 -11.45 10.10
CA GLY A 110 -0.13 -10.07 10.33
C GLY A 110 1.23 -9.76 9.67
N ARG A 111 2.18 -10.70 9.73
CA ARG A 111 3.47 -10.57 9.02
C ARG A 111 3.31 -10.59 7.50
N ALA A 112 2.42 -11.42 6.98
CA ALA A 112 2.17 -11.49 5.55
C ALA A 112 1.56 -10.19 5.01
N LEU A 113 0.71 -9.51 5.79
CA LEU A 113 0.19 -8.17 5.47
C LEU A 113 1.31 -7.13 5.36
N GLN A 114 2.30 -7.16 6.26
CA GLN A 114 3.46 -6.25 6.19
C GLN A 114 4.30 -6.51 4.94
N VAL A 115 4.55 -7.79 4.62
CA VAL A 115 5.24 -8.14 3.38
C VAL A 115 4.46 -7.66 2.15
N LEU A 116 3.13 -7.84 2.16
CA LEU A 116 2.25 -7.36 1.10
C LEU A 116 2.38 -5.84 0.92
N ALA A 117 2.31 -5.07 2.01
CA ALA A 117 2.50 -3.62 1.97
C ALA A 117 3.87 -3.22 1.40
N LYS A 118 4.94 -3.91 1.81
CA LYS A 118 6.29 -3.67 1.27
C LYS A 118 6.36 -3.91 -0.24
N LEU A 119 5.75 -4.99 -0.75
CA LEU A 119 5.72 -5.30 -2.18
C LEU A 119 4.88 -4.31 -3.01
N TRP A 120 4.03 -3.51 -2.36
CA TRP A 120 3.19 -2.49 -2.98
C TRP A 120 3.62 -1.05 -2.69
N LYS A 121 4.67 -0.85 -1.89
CA LYS A 121 5.09 0.48 -1.45
C LYS A 121 5.37 1.44 -2.61
N GLU A 122 5.91 0.93 -3.71
CA GLU A 122 6.24 1.73 -4.91
C GLU A 122 5.22 1.52 -6.05
N ALA A 123 4.05 0.94 -5.78
CA ALA A 123 3.00 0.82 -6.78
C ALA A 123 2.29 2.16 -7.00
N ASP A 124 1.95 2.47 -8.26
CA ASP A 124 1.14 3.65 -8.61
C ASP A 124 -0.26 3.56 -7.99
N ASP A 125 -0.88 2.39 -8.10
CA ASP A 125 -2.16 2.08 -7.49
C ASP A 125 -1.98 1.18 -6.26
N LYS A 126 -2.15 1.79 -5.08
CA LYS A 126 -2.09 1.13 -3.77
C LYS A 126 -3.46 0.74 -3.24
N GLN A 127 -4.55 1.13 -3.92
CA GLN A 127 -5.92 0.92 -3.46
C GLN A 127 -6.24 -0.55 -3.15
N PRO A 128 -5.91 -1.55 -4.00
CA PRO A 128 -6.29 -2.94 -3.72
C PRO A 128 -5.69 -3.48 -2.42
N VAL A 129 -4.47 -3.06 -2.09
CA VAL A 129 -3.81 -3.46 -0.83
C VAL A 129 -4.33 -2.65 0.33
N ARG A 130 -4.53 -1.34 0.16
CA ARG A 130 -5.12 -0.50 1.20
C ARG A 130 -6.48 -1.01 1.63
N ASP A 131 -7.38 -1.26 0.69
CA ASP A 131 -8.75 -1.73 0.98
C ASP A 131 -8.71 -3.04 1.77
N MET A 132 -7.86 -3.99 1.38
CA MET A 132 -7.64 -5.23 2.13
C MET A 132 -7.09 -5.00 3.55
N LEU A 133 -6.13 -4.08 3.70
CA LEU A 133 -5.53 -3.79 4.99
C LEU A 133 -6.51 -3.06 5.92
N GLU A 134 -7.38 -2.20 5.38
CA GLU A 134 -8.46 -1.56 6.11
C GLU A 134 -9.50 -2.59 6.60
N ASP A 135 -9.86 -3.57 5.76
CA ASP A 135 -10.70 -4.70 6.18
C ASP A 135 -10.06 -5.48 7.33
N ALA A 136 -8.74 -5.70 7.27
CA ALA A 136 -7.98 -6.41 8.30
C ALA A 136 -7.88 -5.64 9.64
N LEU A 137 -8.24 -4.35 9.70
CA LEU A 137 -8.41 -3.63 10.96
C LEU A 137 -9.62 -4.14 11.77
N GLN A 138 -10.56 -4.84 11.12
CA GLN A 138 -11.73 -5.46 11.78
C GLN A 138 -11.49 -6.92 12.13
N ASP A 139 -10.27 -7.43 11.96
CA ASP A 139 -9.95 -8.84 12.21
C ASP A 139 -10.20 -9.22 13.68
N PRO A 140 -10.80 -10.39 13.97
CA PRO A 140 -11.02 -10.84 15.35
C PRO A 140 -9.71 -10.98 16.13
N SER A 141 -8.61 -11.30 15.46
CA SER A 141 -7.31 -11.40 16.10
C SER A 141 -6.64 -10.04 16.25
N ARG A 142 -6.36 -9.68 17.50
CA ARG A 142 -5.57 -8.50 17.85
C ARG A 142 -4.21 -8.45 17.15
N LYS A 143 -3.59 -9.61 16.88
CA LYS A 143 -2.28 -9.69 16.21
C LYS A 143 -2.39 -9.44 14.71
N ALA A 144 -3.47 -9.91 14.07
CA ALA A 144 -3.76 -9.59 12.68
C ALA A 144 -4.06 -8.09 12.53
N ARG A 145 -4.88 -7.51 13.42
CA ARG A 145 -5.11 -6.06 13.46
C ARG A 145 -3.83 -5.26 13.61
N GLN A 146 -2.95 -5.67 14.53
CA GLN A 146 -1.63 -5.03 14.69
C GLN A 146 -0.82 -5.10 13.39
N GLY A 147 -0.79 -6.27 12.73
CA GLY A 147 -0.12 -6.44 11.45
C GLY A 147 -0.69 -5.54 10.36
N ALA A 148 -2.02 -5.37 10.31
CA ALA A 148 -2.70 -4.48 9.38
C ALA A 148 -2.33 -3.00 9.61
N ILE A 149 -2.30 -2.56 10.87
CA ILE A 149 -1.90 -1.19 11.25
C ILE A 149 -0.46 -0.91 10.81
N GLU A 150 0.46 -1.81 11.13
CA GLU A 150 1.88 -1.70 10.76
C GLU A 150 2.02 -1.69 9.22
N ALA A 151 1.29 -2.57 8.53
CA ALA A 151 1.27 -2.64 7.07
C ALA A 151 0.72 -1.36 6.41
N LEU A 152 -0.35 -0.74 6.93
CA LEU A 152 -0.87 0.54 6.42
C LEU A 152 0.17 1.66 6.54
N GLY A 153 0.89 1.72 7.65
CA GLY A 153 2.00 2.66 7.83
C GLY A 153 3.21 2.36 6.94
N GLU A 154 3.41 1.11 6.52
CA GLU A 154 4.48 0.71 5.59
C GLU A 154 4.12 0.93 4.11
N LEU A 155 2.83 0.77 3.77
CA LEU A 155 2.30 1.00 2.43
C LEU A 155 2.54 2.45 1.98
N GLY A 156 2.54 3.40 2.93
CA GLY A 156 2.81 4.81 2.65
C GLY A 156 1.66 5.51 1.90
N ASP A 157 0.45 4.95 1.96
CA ASP A 157 -0.72 5.56 1.35
C ASP A 157 -1.47 6.41 2.38
N ARG A 158 -1.42 7.74 2.19
CA ARG A 158 -2.04 8.70 3.12
C ARG A 158 -3.56 8.59 3.19
N THR A 159 -4.21 7.99 2.20
CA THR A 159 -5.66 7.79 2.23
C THR A 159 -6.09 6.88 3.39
N ALA A 160 -5.17 6.04 3.90
CA ALA A 160 -5.41 5.18 5.07
C ALA A 160 -5.49 5.93 6.41
N VAL A 161 -5.10 7.22 6.49
CA VAL A 161 -5.09 7.98 7.76
C VAL A 161 -6.48 8.05 8.39
N ALA A 162 -7.53 8.21 7.58
CA ALA A 162 -8.90 8.28 8.08
C ALA A 162 -9.33 6.95 8.74
N ALA A 163 -9.01 5.82 8.09
CA ALA A 163 -9.30 4.49 8.63
C ALA A 163 -8.53 4.20 9.92
N LEU A 164 -7.24 4.56 9.98
CA LEU A 164 -6.41 4.39 11.17
C LEU A 164 -6.90 5.25 12.35
N ARG A 165 -7.33 6.49 12.11
CA ARG A 165 -7.91 7.36 13.16
C ARG A 165 -9.20 6.77 13.70
N SER A 166 -10.12 6.39 12.81
CA SER A 166 -11.37 5.73 13.21
C SER A 166 -11.13 4.45 14.02
N TYR A 167 -10.12 3.66 13.64
CA TYR A 167 -9.71 2.49 14.40
C TYR A 167 -9.21 2.85 15.82
N ALA A 168 -8.30 3.83 15.93
CA ALA A 168 -7.75 4.27 17.21
C ALA A 168 -8.83 4.80 18.16
N ASP A 169 -9.76 5.63 17.64
CA ASP A 169 -10.86 6.21 18.41
C ASP A 169 -11.80 5.13 18.97
N ARG A 170 -12.02 4.04 18.20
CA ARG A 170 -12.87 2.92 18.61
C ARG A 170 -12.20 1.97 19.60
N GLU A 171 -10.93 1.64 19.41
CA GLU A 171 -10.21 0.71 20.30
C GLU A 171 -9.91 1.38 21.66
N GLY A 172 -9.79 2.72 21.68
CA GLY A 172 -9.48 3.49 22.88
C GLY A 172 -8.01 3.37 23.28
N GLU A 173 -7.73 2.86 24.48
CA GLU A 173 -6.37 2.72 24.99
C GLU A 173 -5.83 1.29 24.83
N GLY A 174 -4.67 1.15 24.17
CA GLY A 174 -3.99 -0.13 24.05
C GLY A 174 -2.88 -0.12 23.01
N ARG A 175 -2.05 -1.19 22.97
CA ARG A 175 -0.89 -1.21 22.05
C ARG A 175 -1.27 -1.04 20.58
N ASN A 176 -2.45 -1.50 20.15
CA ASN A 176 -2.89 -1.32 18.77
C ASN A 176 -3.29 0.13 18.48
N ALA A 177 -3.93 0.83 19.43
CA ALA A 177 -4.20 2.26 19.30
C ALA A 177 -2.90 3.08 19.26
N THR A 178 -1.91 2.72 20.09
CA THR A 178 -0.56 3.33 20.03
C THR A 178 0.12 3.07 18.68
N ALA A 179 0.04 1.84 18.16
CA ALA A 179 0.57 1.50 16.85
C ALA A 179 -0.14 2.29 15.73
N ALA A 180 -1.45 2.49 15.84
CA ALA A 180 -2.23 3.27 14.88
C ALA A 180 -1.80 4.74 14.90
N ALA A 181 -1.64 5.33 16.09
CA ALA A 181 -1.11 6.68 16.24
C ALA A 181 0.30 6.83 15.63
N ALA A 182 1.18 5.83 15.83
CA ALA A 182 2.51 5.82 15.23
C ALA A 182 2.46 5.68 13.70
N ALA A 183 1.58 4.84 13.16
CA ALA A 183 1.36 4.70 11.72
C ALA A 183 0.81 5.99 11.09
N ILE A 184 -0.17 6.64 11.74
CA ILE A 184 -0.70 7.94 11.32
C ILE A 184 0.42 8.98 11.26
N LYS A 185 1.19 9.11 12.35
CA LYS A 185 2.31 10.04 12.40
C LYS A 185 3.30 9.78 11.28
N LYS A 186 3.66 8.51 11.04
CA LYS A 186 4.56 8.13 9.94
C LYS A 186 3.99 8.54 8.58
N LEU A 187 2.71 8.29 8.30
CA LEU A 187 2.07 8.69 7.04
C LEU A 187 1.98 10.21 6.87
N GLU A 188 1.82 10.93 7.98
CA GLU A 188 1.80 12.39 8.02
C GLU A 188 3.20 12.98 7.77
N ASP A 189 4.24 12.42 8.39
CA ASP A 189 5.65 12.80 8.30
C ASP A 189 6.29 12.41 6.96
N ASP A 190 5.95 11.23 6.40
CA ASP A 190 6.35 10.76 5.05
C ASP A 190 5.59 11.51 3.94
N ALA A 191 5.05 12.70 4.23
CA ALA A 191 4.57 13.60 3.20
C ALA A 191 5.69 13.76 2.16
N PRO A 192 5.44 13.50 0.86
CA PRO A 192 6.37 13.94 -0.16
C PRO A 192 6.56 15.43 0.08
N PHE A 193 7.82 15.87 0.22
CA PHE A 193 8.19 17.27 0.28
C PHE A 193 7.44 17.95 -0.84
N VAL A 194 6.31 18.60 -0.54
CA VAL A 194 5.62 19.43 -1.52
C VAL A 194 6.62 20.56 -1.69
N PRO A 195 7.32 20.65 -2.83
CA PRO A 195 8.31 21.70 -3.00
C PRO A 195 7.62 23.02 -2.67
N ARG A 196 8.31 23.93 -1.98
CA ARG A 196 7.70 25.22 -1.58
C ARG A 196 7.02 25.88 -2.78
N GLU A 197 7.57 25.64 -3.97
CA GLU A 197 7.05 25.98 -5.28
C GLU A 197 5.62 25.47 -5.52
N VAL A 198 5.31 24.21 -5.23
CA VAL A 198 3.97 23.63 -5.43
C VAL A 198 2.97 24.15 -4.38
N GLN A 199 3.42 24.43 -3.15
CA GLN A 199 2.58 25.10 -2.15
C GLN A 199 2.24 26.54 -2.58
N GLU A 200 3.26 27.27 -3.06
CA GLU A 200 3.11 28.63 -3.55
C GLU A 200 2.23 28.67 -4.82
N LEU A 201 2.39 27.72 -5.74
CA LEU A 201 1.53 27.56 -6.93
C LEU A 201 0.06 27.35 -6.55
N ARG A 202 -0.23 26.52 -5.55
CA ARG A 202 -1.62 26.31 -5.08
C ARG A 202 -2.20 27.57 -4.45
N LYS A 203 -1.39 28.30 -3.68
CA LYS A 203 -1.80 29.58 -3.11
C LYS A 203 -2.08 30.62 -4.20
N GLN A 204 -1.19 30.74 -5.18
CA GLN A 204 -1.34 31.64 -6.32
C GLN A 204 -2.57 31.30 -7.17
N LEU A 205 -2.83 30.01 -7.45
CA LEU A 205 -4.06 29.58 -8.13
C LEU A 205 -5.31 29.95 -7.36
N GLY A 206 -5.30 29.80 -6.03
CA GLY A 206 -6.41 30.20 -5.16
C GLY A 206 -6.66 31.71 -5.19
N ASP A 207 -5.61 32.52 -5.15
CA ASP A 207 -5.71 33.98 -5.21
C ASP A 207 -6.16 34.47 -6.60
N LEU A 208 -5.66 33.85 -7.68
CA LEU A 208 -6.10 34.14 -9.05
C LEU A 208 -7.59 33.82 -9.25
N THR A 209 -8.06 32.69 -8.70
CA THR A 209 -9.48 32.30 -8.77
C THR A 209 -10.36 33.34 -8.06
N LYS A 210 -9.93 33.84 -6.90
CA LYS A 210 -10.65 34.91 -6.18
C LYS A 210 -10.66 36.22 -6.97
N GLN A 211 -9.55 36.58 -7.60
CA GLN A 211 -9.46 37.78 -8.45
C GLN A 211 -10.38 37.66 -9.66
N GLN A 212 -10.40 36.50 -10.33
CA GLN A 212 -11.31 36.25 -11.45
C GLN A 212 -12.77 36.37 -11.02
N ALA A 213 -13.14 35.80 -9.87
CA ALA A 213 -14.49 35.92 -9.32
C ALA A 213 -14.86 37.39 -8.99
N LYS A 214 -13.91 38.19 -8.51
CA LYS A 214 -14.13 39.60 -8.22
C LYS A 214 -14.30 40.43 -9.51
N LEU A 215 -13.42 40.24 -10.49
CA LEU A 215 -13.50 40.91 -11.79
C LEU A 215 -14.81 40.57 -12.52
N GLN A 216 -15.23 39.30 -12.45
CA GLN A 216 -16.51 38.90 -13.04
C GLN A 216 -17.68 39.68 -12.42
N LYS A 217 -17.72 39.79 -11.08
CA LYS A 217 -18.74 40.58 -10.39
C LYS A 217 -18.70 42.06 -10.79
N GLU A 218 -17.51 42.65 -10.90
CA GLU A 218 -17.36 44.05 -11.32
C GLU A 218 -17.82 44.27 -12.76
N LEU A 219 -17.51 43.35 -13.67
CA LEU A 219 -18.01 43.36 -15.06
C LEU A 219 -19.54 43.26 -15.11
N ASP A 220 -20.14 42.35 -14.34
CA ASP A 220 -21.61 42.20 -14.30
C ASP A 220 -22.28 43.46 -13.71
N THR A 221 -21.62 44.11 -12.74
CA THR A 221 -22.07 45.38 -12.18
C THR A 221 -21.95 46.53 -13.19
N LEU A 222 -20.89 46.57 -14.00
CA LEU A 222 -20.71 47.57 -15.04
C LEU A 222 -21.68 47.37 -16.21
N LYS A 223 -21.91 46.12 -16.62
CA LYS A 223 -22.91 45.79 -17.64
C LYS A 223 -24.31 46.22 -17.21
N SER A 224 -24.71 45.89 -15.99
CA SER A 224 -26.03 46.34 -15.48
C SER A 224 -26.14 47.86 -15.38
N LYS A 225 -25.07 48.58 -15.00
CA LYS A 225 -25.04 50.05 -15.03
C LYS A 225 -25.12 50.64 -16.44
N LEU A 226 -24.51 49.97 -17.43
CA LEU A 226 -24.55 50.40 -18.83
C LEU A 226 -25.94 50.18 -19.43
N GLU A 227 -26.56 49.02 -19.15
CA GLU A 227 -27.94 48.70 -19.55
C GLU A 227 -28.98 49.58 -18.84
N ALA A 228 -28.70 50.02 -17.62
CA ALA A 228 -29.55 50.93 -16.86
C ALA A 228 -29.33 52.43 -17.19
N ARG A 229 -28.38 52.76 -18.08
CA ARG A 229 -28.18 54.16 -18.49
C ARG A 229 -29.22 54.53 -19.57
N PRO A 230 -30.11 55.50 -19.32
CA PRO A 230 -31.00 55.97 -20.37
C PRO A 230 -30.16 56.59 -21.50
N GLU A 231 -30.54 56.31 -22.75
CA GLU A 231 -30.10 57.11 -23.88
C GLU A 231 -30.64 58.54 -23.72
N GLU A 232 -29.83 59.45 -23.18
CA GLU A 232 -30.11 60.87 -23.30
C GLU A 232 -28.85 61.62 -23.74
N SER A 233 -28.78 61.89 -25.03
CA SER A 233 -28.72 63.25 -25.60
C SER A 233 -28.02 63.24 -26.96
N SER A 234 -28.83 63.16 -28.02
CA SER A 234 -28.48 63.72 -29.31
C SER A 234 -29.64 64.57 -29.81
N ALA A 235 -29.33 65.82 -30.15
CA ALA A 235 -30.20 66.91 -30.62
C ALA A 235 -30.98 67.62 -29.48
N ASP A 236 -30.95 68.94 -29.33
CA ASP A 236 -30.86 69.95 -30.36
C ASP A 236 -30.31 71.28 -29.79
N VAL A 237 -29.26 71.82 -30.40
CA VAL A 237 -28.79 73.19 -30.17
C VAL A 237 -29.32 74.00 -31.34
N SER A 238 -30.50 74.61 -31.17
CA SER A 238 -31.03 75.55 -32.15
C SER A 238 -31.41 76.87 -31.50
N THR A 239 -30.59 77.87 -31.83
CA THR A 239 -30.96 79.24 -32.23
C THR A 239 -31.19 80.32 -31.15
N THR A 240 -30.23 81.24 -31.17
CA THR A 240 -30.08 82.61 -30.64
C THR A 240 -31.34 83.51 -30.53
N PRO A 241 -31.38 84.46 -29.55
CA PRO A 241 -32.33 85.57 -29.54
C PRO A 241 -31.73 86.84 -30.18
N GLY A 242 -32.50 87.52 -31.04
CA GLY A 242 -32.09 88.80 -31.63
C GLY A 242 -33.25 89.58 -32.25
N LEU A 243 -33.65 90.64 -31.52
CA LEU A 243 -34.50 91.80 -31.86
C LEU A 243 -35.97 91.57 -32.26
#